data_AF-A0A1Z9QPB4-F1
#
_entry.id   AF-A0A1Z9QPB4-F1
#
_cell.length_a   1.000
_cell.length_b   1.000
_cell.length_c   1.000
_cell.angle_alpha   90.00
_cell.angle_beta   90.00
_cell.angle_gamma   90.00
#
_symmetry.space_group_name_H-M   'P 1'
#
loop_
_entity.id
_entity.type
_entity.pdbx_description
1 polymer ?
#
loop_
_entity_poly.entity_id
_entity_poly.type
_entity_poly.pdbx_seq_one_letter_code
_entity_poly.pdbx_strand_id
1 'polypeptide(L)'
;MALTGKEFVKKVEETIEPLFKASELQTEAYFRSNPDLDECIFNFKRRMFNERMNVVEIAKTLAQLPASTDPVQVKLISKQVLDEAKHYDMVKNVIEYLSGQPMADEEIEKEFAWQMAPENIKAKGASMFEEIGADGDESLTAVYQMVAEGRAGRVWFAMSRAIADPVVKRTYAKIAKDETFHSKIGGRTLERTCHLNQEEQDKVMNTLPKMFERMYWINCMGNVALKETAEMLEEAYGIDLSEEKHIAKGKPFHTMPADAKDWDPMARGKFDDTESNELVDNFSG
;
A
#
# COMPACT_ATOMS: atom_id res chain seq x y z
N MET A 1 11.62 14.81 27.19
CA MET A 1 12.11 15.95 26.37
C MET A 1 11.73 15.64 24.94
N ALA A 2 11.19 16.63 24.22
CA ALA A 2 10.81 16.45 22.83
C ALA A 2 12.05 16.16 21.97
N LEU A 3 11.90 15.22 21.04
CA LEU A 3 12.96 14.86 20.09
C LEU A 3 13.12 15.95 19.02
N THR A 4 14.28 16.03 18.37
CA THR A 4 14.37 16.76 17.10
C THR A 4 13.51 16.07 16.04
N GLY A 5 13.12 16.78 14.99
CA GLY A 5 12.32 16.21 13.91
C GLY A 5 12.91 14.93 13.30
N LYS A 6 14.23 14.89 13.07
CA LYS A 6 14.92 13.71 12.52
C LYS A 6 14.91 12.52 13.48
N GLU A 7 15.16 12.77 14.76
CA GLU A 7 15.09 11.73 15.79
C GLU A 7 13.67 11.20 15.94
N PHE A 8 12.67 12.07 15.82
CA PHE A 8 11.28 11.67 15.88
C PHE A 8 10.85 10.81 14.68
N VAL A 9 11.21 11.22 13.45
CA VAL A 9 10.94 10.42 12.25
C VAL A 9 11.58 9.03 12.36
N LYS A 10 12.84 8.95 12.80
CA LYS A 10 13.53 7.67 13.04
C LYS A 10 12.80 6.79 14.06
N LYS A 11 12.30 7.40 15.15
CA LYS A 11 11.48 6.68 16.14
C LYS A 11 10.19 6.12 15.52
N VAL A 12 9.52 6.89 14.65
CA VAL A 12 8.33 6.42 13.94
C VAL A 12 8.69 5.25 13.00
N GLU A 13 9.78 5.36 12.22
CA GLU A 13 10.27 4.27 11.36
C GLU A 13 10.52 2.97 12.14
N GLU A 14 11.22 3.07 13.28
CA GLU A 14 11.49 1.92 14.16
C GLU A 14 10.20 1.32 14.74
N THR A 15 9.22 2.16 15.06
CA THR A 15 7.93 1.71 15.60
C THR A 15 7.10 0.97 14.55
N ILE A 16 7.15 1.37 13.27
CA ILE A 16 6.30 0.79 12.22
C ILE A 16 6.92 -0.42 11.49
N GLU A 17 8.22 -0.68 11.66
CA GLU A 17 8.91 -1.77 10.92
C GLU A 17 8.29 -3.16 11.14
N PRO A 18 7.84 -3.57 12.35
CA PRO A 18 7.17 -4.87 12.51
C PRO A 18 5.94 -5.04 11.60
N LEU A 19 5.09 -4.00 11.48
CA LEU A 19 3.95 -4.00 10.55
C LEU A 19 4.41 -4.17 9.09
N PHE A 20 5.47 -3.46 8.69
CA PHE A 20 6.01 -3.55 7.33
C PHE A 20 6.52 -4.96 7.05
N LYS A 21 7.31 -5.52 7.96
CA LYS A 21 7.86 -6.87 7.82
C LYS A 21 6.77 -7.93 7.75
N ALA A 22 5.74 -7.83 8.60
CA ALA A 22 4.59 -8.71 8.55
C ALA A 22 3.86 -8.62 7.19
N SER A 23 3.70 -7.41 6.66
CA SER A 23 3.03 -7.19 5.38
C SER A 23 3.81 -7.81 4.21
N GLU A 24 5.15 -7.73 4.24
CA GLU A 24 6.01 -8.41 3.27
C GLU A 24 5.84 -9.92 3.32
N LEU A 25 5.99 -10.53 4.49
CA LEU A 25 5.95 -11.98 4.66
C LEU A 25 4.60 -12.57 4.20
N GLN A 26 3.50 -11.93 4.59
CA GLN A 26 2.16 -12.32 4.15
C GLN A 26 1.97 -12.20 2.63
N THR A 27 2.53 -11.15 2.03
CA THR A 27 2.45 -10.93 0.58
C THR A 27 3.27 -11.98 -0.17
N GLU A 28 4.51 -12.21 0.24
CA GLU A 28 5.36 -13.25 -0.35
C GLU A 28 4.74 -14.64 -0.19
N ALA A 29 4.17 -14.95 0.96
CA ALA A 29 3.48 -16.20 1.22
C ALA A 29 2.26 -16.39 0.30
N TYR A 30 1.45 -15.35 0.09
CA TYR A 30 0.32 -15.42 -0.83
C TYR A 30 0.78 -15.78 -2.24
N PHE A 31 1.73 -15.03 -2.83
CA PHE A 31 2.20 -15.33 -4.19
C PHE A 31 2.92 -16.69 -4.27
N ARG A 32 3.77 -17.03 -3.29
CA ARG A 32 4.46 -18.33 -3.29
C ARG A 32 3.55 -19.53 -3.01
N SER A 33 2.32 -19.28 -2.60
CA SER A 33 1.27 -20.31 -2.51
C SER A 33 0.61 -20.60 -3.86
N ASN A 34 1.10 -19.97 -4.94
CA ASN A 34 0.64 -20.15 -6.30
C ASN A 34 -0.89 -19.95 -6.46
N PRO A 35 -1.41 -18.74 -6.17
CA PRO A 35 -2.82 -18.43 -6.30
C PRO A 35 -3.29 -18.61 -7.75
N ASP A 36 -4.58 -18.88 -7.91
CA ASP A 36 -5.20 -18.96 -9.23
C ASP A 36 -5.10 -17.63 -9.97
N LEU A 37 -4.98 -17.68 -11.31
CA LEU A 37 -4.82 -16.50 -12.15
C LEU A 37 -6.01 -15.54 -12.02
N ASP A 38 -7.24 -16.03 -12.03
CA ASP A 38 -8.43 -15.18 -11.98
C ASP A 38 -8.60 -14.56 -10.59
N GLU A 39 -8.23 -15.29 -9.53
CA GLU A 39 -8.15 -14.73 -8.17
C GLU A 39 -7.12 -13.61 -8.07
N CYS A 40 -5.93 -13.80 -8.65
CA CYS A 40 -4.89 -12.79 -8.70
C CYS A 40 -5.31 -11.55 -9.50
N ILE A 41 -5.95 -11.74 -10.67
CA ILE A 41 -6.48 -10.65 -11.48
C ILE A 41 -7.51 -9.84 -10.67
N PHE A 42 -8.41 -10.50 -9.95
CA PHE A 42 -9.36 -9.82 -9.08
C PHE A 42 -8.66 -9.01 -7.98
N ASN A 43 -7.63 -9.57 -7.34
CA ASN A 43 -6.82 -8.84 -6.35
C ASN A 43 -6.06 -7.65 -6.95
N PHE A 44 -5.58 -7.75 -8.20
CA PHE A 44 -4.98 -6.62 -8.91
C PHE A 44 -6.00 -5.54 -9.26
N LYS A 45 -7.24 -5.88 -9.66
CA LYS A 45 -8.30 -4.87 -9.84
C LYS A 45 -8.55 -4.07 -8.57
N ARG A 46 -8.57 -4.74 -7.41
CA ARG A 46 -8.75 -4.05 -6.12
C ARG A 46 -7.64 -3.04 -5.83
N ARG A 47 -6.42 -3.37 -6.23
CA ARG A 47 -5.25 -2.49 -6.11
C ARG A 47 -5.27 -1.35 -7.12
N MET A 48 -5.60 -1.65 -8.39
CA MET A 48 -5.78 -0.64 -9.44
C MET A 48 -6.69 0.50 -8.96
N PHE A 49 -7.87 0.17 -8.42
CA PHE A 49 -8.77 1.21 -7.91
C PHE A 49 -8.29 1.88 -6.63
N ASN A 50 -7.38 1.29 -5.84
CA ASN A 50 -6.71 2.02 -4.76
C ASN A 50 -5.87 3.16 -5.33
N GLU A 51 -5.08 2.90 -6.38
CA GLU A 51 -4.24 3.93 -7.01
C GLU A 51 -5.10 5.08 -7.57
N ARG A 52 -6.22 4.74 -8.20
CA ARG A 52 -7.18 5.75 -8.66
C ARG A 52 -7.75 6.60 -7.52
N MET A 53 -8.03 6.00 -6.37
CA MET A 53 -8.46 6.74 -5.18
C MET A 53 -7.34 7.64 -4.66
N ASN A 54 -6.09 7.15 -4.63
CA ASN A 54 -4.92 7.93 -4.21
C ASN A 54 -4.75 9.17 -5.10
N VAL A 55 -4.87 9.04 -6.43
CA VAL A 55 -4.86 10.18 -7.36
C VAL A 55 -5.87 11.25 -6.93
N VAL A 56 -7.11 10.85 -6.66
CA VAL A 56 -8.19 11.79 -6.32
C VAL A 56 -7.94 12.46 -4.96
N GLU A 57 -7.60 11.69 -3.93
CA GLU A 57 -7.43 12.22 -2.57
C GLU A 57 -6.19 13.13 -2.45
N ILE A 58 -5.09 12.76 -3.11
CA ILE A 58 -3.87 13.57 -3.09
C ILE A 58 -4.03 14.82 -3.96
N ALA A 59 -4.77 14.73 -5.07
CA ALA A 59 -5.10 15.91 -5.88
C ALA A 59 -5.97 16.91 -5.13
N LYS A 60 -6.95 16.44 -4.34
CA LYS A 60 -7.72 17.32 -3.42
C LYS A 60 -6.80 18.00 -2.41
N THR A 61 -5.90 17.23 -1.79
CA THR A 61 -4.91 17.77 -0.84
C THR A 61 -4.04 18.84 -1.50
N LEU A 62 -3.53 18.59 -2.71
CA LEU A 62 -2.75 19.55 -3.50
C LEU A 62 -3.52 20.85 -3.76
N ALA A 63 -4.80 20.74 -4.14
CA ALA A 63 -5.65 21.89 -4.43
C ALA A 63 -5.98 22.73 -3.18
N GLN A 64 -5.90 22.15 -1.99
CA GLN A 64 -6.19 22.79 -0.71
C GLN A 64 -4.96 23.37 -0.02
N LEU A 65 -3.75 23.17 -0.56
CA LEU A 65 -2.53 23.71 0.04
C LEU A 65 -2.58 25.24 0.17
N PRO A 66 -2.20 25.82 1.33
CA PRO A 66 -2.11 27.26 1.49
C PRO A 66 -1.17 27.91 0.46
N ALA A 67 -1.46 29.15 0.04
CA ALA A 67 -0.60 29.90 -0.87
C ALA A 67 0.83 30.12 -0.32
N SER A 68 1.02 30.04 1.00
CA SER A 68 2.31 30.13 1.68
C SER A 68 3.05 28.80 1.77
N THR A 69 2.52 27.72 1.22
CA THR A 69 3.18 26.40 1.23
C THR A 69 4.52 26.47 0.52
N ASP A 70 5.53 25.83 1.11
CA ASP A 70 6.85 25.68 0.50
C ASP A 70 6.73 25.11 -0.93
N PRO A 71 7.26 25.80 -1.97
CA PRO A 71 7.22 25.31 -3.35
C PRO A 71 7.80 23.90 -3.53
N VAL A 72 8.74 23.46 -2.68
CA VAL A 72 9.24 22.09 -2.69
C VAL A 72 8.13 21.10 -2.32
N GLN A 73 7.33 21.40 -1.30
CA GLN A 73 6.21 20.56 -0.89
C GLN A 73 5.15 20.45 -2.00
N VAL A 74 4.84 21.58 -2.67
CA VAL A 74 3.91 21.58 -3.82
C VAL A 74 4.40 20.66 -4.93
N LYS A 75 5.70 20.72 -5.27
CA LYS A 75 6.32 19.85 -6.28
C LYS A 75 6.27 18.38 -5.89
N LEU A 76 6.55 18.06 -4.62
CA LEU A 76 6.55 16.68 -4.11
C LEU A 76 5.15 16.06 -4.19
N ILE A 77 4.12 16.77 -3.72
CA ILE A 77 2.72 16.30 -3.76
C ILE A 77 2.24 16.19 -5.22
N SER A 78 2.60 17.16 -6.08
CA SER A 78 2.26 17.09 -7.52
C SER A 78 2.91 15.89 -8.21
N LYS A 79 4.16 15.57 -7.86
CA LYS A 79 4.84 14.37 -8.38
C LYS A 79 4.10 13.12 -7.93
N GLN A 80 3.72 13.03 -6.65
CA GLN A 80 2.97 11.89 -6.16
C GLN A 80 1.66 11.71 -6.93
N VAL A 81 0.87 12.76 -7.16
CA VAL A 81 -0.36 12.66 -7.98
C VAL A 81 -0.09 12.06 -9.37
N LEU A 82 1.01 12.46 -10.02
CA LEU A 82 1.42 11.90 -11.31
C LEU A 82 1.84 10.43 -11.19
N ASP A 83 2.60 10.09 -10.16
CA ASP A 83 3.05 8.71 -9.92
C ASP A 83 1.86 7.79 -9.65
N GLU A 84 0.88 8.18 -8.82
CA GLU A 84 -0.33 7.38 -8.59
C GLU A 84 -1.16 7.19 -9.87
N ALA A 85 -1.18 8.20 -10.76
CA ALA A 85 -1.84 8.09 -12.05
C ALA A 85 -1.12 7.11 -12.98
N LYS A 86 0.22 7.09 -12.95
CA LYS A 86 1.02 6.06 -13.61
C LYS A 86 0.75 4.70 -13.00
N HIS A 87 0.74 4.55 -11.67
CA HIS A 87 0.48 3.28 -11.00
C HIS A 87 -0.88 2.68 -11.40
N TYR A 88 -1.92 3.52 -11.47
CA TYR A 88 -3.24 3.11 -11.97
C TYR A 88 -3.15 2.48 -13.38
N ASP A 89 -2.47 3.16 -14.32
CA ASP A 89 -2.27 2.67 -15.67
C ASP A 89 -1.40 1.39 -15.72
N MET A 90 -0.32 1.36 -14.95
CA MET A 90 0.58 0.21 -14.84
C MET A 90 -0.14 -1.06 -14.35
N VAL A 91 -0.98 -0.93 -13.31
CA VAL A 91 -1.75 -2.07 -12.80
C VAL A 91 -2.82 -2.49 -13.81
N LYS A 92 -3.45 -1.56 -14.52
CA LYS A 92 -4.36 -1.88 -15.64
C LYS A 92 -3.64 -2.68 -16.72
N ASN A 93 -2.45 -2.26 -17.14
CA ASN A 93 -1.65 -2.98 -18.15
C ASN A 93 -1.30 -4.40 -17.70
N VAL A 94 -0.99 -4.61 -16.41
CA VAL A 94 -0.80 -5.95 -15.83
C VAL A 94 -2.08 -6.78 -15.90
N ILE A 95 -3.24 -6.20 -15.58
CA ILE A 95 -4.53 -6.91 -15.64
C ILE A 95 -4.84 -7.33 -17.08
N GLU A 96 -4.70 -6.42 -18.05
CA GLU A 96 -4.96 -6.68 -19.48
C GLU A 96 -3.99 -7.71 -20.07
N TYR A 97 -2.73 -7.67 -19.65
CA TYR A 97 -1.74 -8.67 -20.00
C TYR A 97 -2.12 -10.07 -19.50
N LEU A 98 -2.44 -10.17 -18.20
CA LEU A 98 -2.77 -11.46 -17.58
C LEU A 98 -4.10 -12.01 -18.09
N SER A 99 -5.08 -11.14 -18.36
CA SER A 99 -6.39 -11.50 -18.89
C SER A 99 -6.36 -11.82 -20.39
N GLY A 100 -5.40 -11.24 -21.12
CA GLY A 100 -5.27 -11.33 -22.57
C GLY A 100 -6.22 -10.46 -23.37
N GLN A 101 -6.93 -9.55 -22.70
CA GLN A 101 -7.88 -8.64 -23.34
C GLN A 101 -7.94 -7.28 -22.61
N PRO A 102 -8.17 -6.18 -23.34
CA PRO A 102 -8.41 -4.88 -22.73
C PRO A 102 -9.59 -4.91 -21.76
N MET A 103 -9.51 -4.15 -20.68
CA MET A 103 -10.67 -3.95 -19.79
C MET A 103 -11.69 -3.06 -20.50
N ALA A 104 -12.95 -3.52 -20.56
CA ALA A 104 -14.04 -2.72 -21.11
C ALA A 104 -14.44 -1.60 -20.14
N ASP A 105 -14.86 -0.44 -20.65
CA ASP A 105 -15.29 0.69 -19.83
C ASP A 105 -16.42 0.31 -18.87
N GLU A 106 -17.39 -0.48 -19.34
CA GLU A 106 -18.50 -0.96 -18.50
C GLU A 106 -18.03 -1.90 -17.38
N GLU A 107 -16.98 -2.68 -17.63
CA GLU A 107 -16.36 -3.53 -16.60
C GLU A 107 -15.67 -2.67 -15.54
N ILE A 108 -14.90 -1.67 -15.96
CA ILE A 108 -14.21 -0.73 -15.07
C ILE A 108 -15.22 -0.02 -14.17
N GLU A 109 -16.29 0.52 -14.74
CA GLU A 109 -17.33 1.24 -13.98
C GLU A 109 -18.05 0.31 -12.99
N LYS A 110 -18.38 -0.92 -13.41
CA LYS A 110 -19.03 -1.90 -12.53
C LYS A 110 -18.14 -2.30 -11.36
N GLU A 111 -16.87 -2.59 -11.62
CA GLU A 111 -15.89 -2.95 -10.58
C GLU A 111 -15.65 -1.78 -9.63
N PHE A 112 -15.52 -0.56 -10.15
CA PHE A 112 -15.39 0.64 -9.32
C PHE A 112 -16.61 0.82 -8.42
N ALA A 113 -17.82 0.76 -8.97
CA ALA A 113 -19.06 0.90 -8.21
C ALA A 113 -19.18 -0.16 -7.10
N TRP A 114 -18.84 -1.42 -7.40
CA TRP A 114 -18.83 -2.49 -6.39
C TRP A 114 -17.83 -2.22 -5.27
N GLN A 115 -16.61 -1.78 -5.59
CA GLN A 115 -15.58 -1.51 -4.58
C GLN A 115 -15.87 -0.27 -3.73
N MET A 116 -16.58 0.71 -4.28
CA MET A 116 -16.99 1.92 -3.57
C MET A 116 -18.28 1.73 -2.75
N ALA A 117 -18.95 0.59 -2.85
CA ALA A 117 -20.13 0.29 -2.04
C ALA A 117 -19.77 0.27 -0.53
N PRO A 118 -20.67 0.73 0.37
CA PRO A 118 -20.41 0.86 1.81
C PRO A 118 -19.86 -0.41 2.48
N GLU A 119 -20.28 -1.58 2.02
CA GLU A 119 -19.84 -2.89 2.51
C GLU A 119 -18.39 -3.23 2.12
N ASN A 120 -17.88 -2.68 1.00
CA ASN A 120 -16.58 -3.02 0.43
C ASN A 120 -15.52 -1.93 0.66
N ILE A 121 -15.94 -0.68 0.82
CA ILE A 121 -15.02 0.46 0.98
C ILE A 121 -14.16 0.36 2.26
N LYS A 122 -14.63 -0.35 3.29
CA LYS A 122 -13.83 -0.63 4.50
C LYS A 122 -12.61 -1.51 4.24
N ALA A 123 -12.52 -2.16 3.08
CA ALA A 123 -11.30 -2.87 2.70
C ALA A 123 -10.21 -1.93 2.12
N LYS A 124 -10.48 -0.62 2.04
CA LYS A 124 -9.60 0.40 1.47
C LYS A 124 -8.88 1.19 2.56
N GLY A 125 -7.60 1.48 2.35
CA GLY A 125 -6.77 2.27 3.29
C GLY A 125 -7.33 3.67 3.56
N ALA A 126 -7.92 4.32 2.53
CA ALA A 126 -8.51 5.65 2.64
C ALA A 126 -9.62 5.76 3.70
N SER A 127 -10.31 4.65 4.02
CA SER A 127 -11.31 4.64 5.11
C SER A 127 -10.72 4.92 6.50
N MET A 128 -9.40 4.83 6.66
CA MET A 128 -8.71 5.04 7.93
C MET A 128 -8.52 6.52 8.28
N PHE A 129 -8.57 7.44 7.30
CA PHE A 129 -8.33 8.87 7.55
C PHE A 129 -9.29 9.45 8.61
N GLU A 130 -10.57 9.07 8.54
CA GLU A 130 -11.57 9.46 9.53
C GLU A 130 -11.31 8.77 10.88
N GLU A 131 -10.99 7.47 10.89
CA GLU A 131 -10.74 6.67 12.11
C GLU A 131 -9.58 7.24 12.95
N ILE A 132 -8.56 7.80 12.30
CA ILE A 132 -7.40 8.40 12.96
C ILE A 132 -7.57 9.90 13.23
N GLY A 133 -8.64 10.54 12.73
CA GLY A 133 -8.87 11.98 12.88
C GLY A 133 -7.91 12.85 12.09
N ALA A 134 -7.46 12.39 10.92
CA ALA A 134 -6.49 13.12 10.10
C ALA A 134 -7.09 14.28 9.29
N ASP A 135 -8.43 14.41 9.23
CA ASP A 135 -9.09 15.48 8.49
C ASP A 135 -8.70 16.85 9.05
N GLY A 136 -8.07 17.67 8.20
CA GLY A 136 -7.53 18.98 8.58
C GLY A 136 -6.29 18.97 9.49
N ASP A 137 -5.77 17.80 9.90
CA ASP A 137 -4.56 17.69 10.73
C ASP A 137 -3.34 17.29 9.88
N GLU A 138 -2.41 18.24 9.75
CA GLU A 138 -1.21 18.08 8.92
C GLU A 138 -0.28 16.95 9.42
N SER A 139 -0.12 16.80 10.74
CA SER A 139 0.77 15.78 11.31
C SER A 139 0.20 14.37 11.19
N LEU A 140 -1.13 14.23 11.35
CA LEU A 140 -1.81 12.95 11.24
C LEU A 140 -1.95 12.51 9.78
N THR A 141 -2.16 13.46 8.86
CA THR A 141 -2.06 13.21 7.42
C THR A 141 -0.64 12.75 7.05
N ALA A 142 0.38 13.39 7.60
CA ALA A 142 1.78 13.05 7.34
C ALA A 142 2.18 11.67 7.88
N VAL A 143 1.74 11.29 9.10
CA VAL A 143 2.00 9.94 9.61
C VAL A 143 1.21 8.90 8.84
N TYR A 144 -0.03 9.18 8.42
CA TYR A 144 -0.75 8.30 7.52
C TYR A 144 0.04 8.04 6.23
N GLN A 145 0.49 9.09 5.56
CA GLN A 145 1.28 8.99 4.33
C GLN A 145 2.57 8.19 4.56
N MET A 146 3.29 8.46 5.65
CA MET A 146 4.53 7.74 5.96
C MET A 146 4.30 6.23 6.15
N VAL A 147 3.23 5.84 6.86
CA VAL A 147 2.95 4.43 7.14
C VAL A 147 2.27 3.72 5.97
N ALA A 148 1.26 4.34 5.35
CA ALA A 148 0.49 3.75 4.27
C ALA A 148 1.36 3.52 3.02
N GLU A 149 2.09 4.55 2.57
CA GLU A 149 2.96 4.45 1.40
C GLU A 149 4.22 3.63 1.69
N GLY A 150 4.76 3.74 2.91
CA GLY A 150 5.87 2.90 3.34
C GLY A 150 5.51 1.41 3.31
N ARG A 151 4.32 1.06 3.82
CA ARG A 151 3.79 -0.31 3.75
C ARG A 151 3.54 -0.73 2.30
N ALA A 152 2.92 0.14 1.50
CA ALA A 152 2.67 -0.11 0.09
C ALA A 152 3.98 -0.45 -0.64
N GLY A 153 5.02 0.38 -0.49
CA GLY A 153 6.34 0.14 -1.08
C GLY A 153 6.93 -1.22 -0.70
N ARG A 154 6.84 -1.63 0.57
CA ARG A 154 7.32 -2.95 1.04
C ARG A 154 6.48 -4.09 0.48
N VAL A 155 5.15 -3.96 0.44
CA VAL A 155 4.23 -4.94 -0.17
C VAL A 155 4.53 -5.11 -1.66
N TRP A 156 4.62 -4.01 -2.42
CA TRP A 156 4.92 -4.05 -3.85
C TRP A 156 6.29 -4.66 -4.15
N PHE A 157 7.28 -4.35 -3.32
CA PHE A 157 8.60 -4.95 -3.45
C PHE A 157 8.57 -6.45 -3.15
N ALA A 158 7.87 -6.87 -2.10
CA ALA A 158 7.64 -8.28 -1.79
C ALA A 158 6.98 -9.03 -2.96
N MET A 159 5.97 -8.42 -3.61
CA MET A 159 5.35 -8.97 -4.82
C MET A 159 6.39 -9.17 -5.93
N SER A 160 7.21 -8.16 -6.22
CA SER A 160 8.25 -8.27 -7.24
C SER A 160 9.30 -9.36 -6.96
N ARG A 161 9.50 -9.75 -5.69
CA ARG A 161 10.41 -10.84 -5.31
C ARG A 161 9.76 -12.21 -5.26
N ALA A 162 8.43 -12.28 -5.28
CA ALA A 162 7.67 -13.52 -5.15
C ALA A 162 6.92 -13.88 -6.45
N ILE A 163 7.13 -13.13 -7.53
CA ILE A 163 6.52 -13.33 -8.85
C ILE A 163 7.65 -13.54 -9.86
N ALA A 164 7.54 -14.61 -10.66
CA ALA A 164 8.50 -14.98 -11.68
C ALA A 164 8.26 -14.26 -13.02
N ASP A 165 7.00 -13.92 -13.34
CA ASP A 165 6.66 -13.24 -14.60
C ASP A 165 7.42 -11.89 -14.72
N PRO A 166 8.18 -11.68 -15.79
CA PRO A 166 9.09 -10.53 -15.92
C PRO A 166 8.35 -9.20 -16.08
N VAL A 167 7.15 -9.18 -16.66
CA VAL A 167 6.37 -7.95 -16.82
C VAL A 167 5.80 -7.55 -15.48
N VAL A 168 5.08 -8.48 -14.83
CA VAL A 168 4.42 -8.23 -13.54
C VAL A 168 5.44 -7.83 -12.47
N LYS A 169 6.56 -8.54 -12.41
CA LYS A 169 7.66 -8.25 -11.49
C LYS A 169 8.24 -6.85 -11.69
N ARG A 170 8.58 -6.46 -12.92
CA ARG A 170 9.20 -5.15 -13.19
C ARG A 170 8.24 -4.01 -12.90
N THR A 171 6.96 -4.19 -13.24
CA THR A 171 5.88 -3.24 -12.89
C THR A 171 5.82 -2.99 -11.39
N TYR A 172 5.69 -4.05 -10.57
CA TYR A 172 5.60 -3.85 -9.13
C TYR A 172 6.91 -3.40 -8.48
N ALA A 173 8.08 -3.73 -9.05
CA ALA A 173 9.34 -3.16 -8.60
C ALA A 173 9.43 -1.64 -8.84
N LYS A 174 8.87 -1.15 -9.95
CA LYS A 174 8.80 0.28 -10.28
C LYS A 174 7.85 1.02 -9.34
N ILE A 175 6.62 0.52 -9.17
CA ILE A 175 5.64 1.08 -8.22
C ILE A 175 6.24 1.11 -6.80
N ALA A 176 6.87 0.02 -6.35
CA ALA A 176 7.50 -0.05 -5.03
C ALA A 176 8.53 1.06 -4.77
N LYS A 177 9.31 1.42 -5.80
CA LYS A 177 10.31 2.48 -5.71
C LYS A 177 9.66 3.85 -5.52
N ASP A 178 8.59 4.11 -6.24
CA ASP A 178 7.86 5.38 -6.18
C ASP A 178 7.13 5.50 -4.83
N GLU A 179 6.48 4.45 -4.32
CA GLU A 179 5.85 4.47 -2.99
C GLU A 179 6.84 4.61 -1.83
N THR A 180 8.01 3.97 -1.96
CA THR A 180 9.09 4.15 -0.98
C THR A 180 9.55 5.61 -0.95
N PHE A 181 9.51 6.31 -2.09
CA PHE A 181 9.76 7.75 -2.14
C PHE A 181 8.59 8.55 -1.53
N HIS A 182 7.33 8.21 -1.81
CA HIS A 182 6.15 8.90 -1.26
C HIS A 182 6.13 8.90 0.26
N SER A 183 6.51 7.78 0.90
CA SER A 183 6.61 7.71 2.37
C SER A 183 7.52 8.78 2.98
N LYS A 184 8.58 9.20 2.26
CA LYS A 184 9.52 10.24 2.69
C LYS A 184 8.92 11.64 2.64
N ILE A 185 7.87 11.85 1.85
CA ILE A 185 7.11 13.11 1.83
C ILE A 185 6.41 13.29 3.19
N GLY A 186 5.78 12.23 3.70
CA GLY A 186 5.20 12.20 5.05
C GLY A 186 6.26 12.41 6.13
N GLY A 187 7.38 11.69 6.04
CA GLY A 187 8.53 11.86 6.95
C GLY A 187 9.08 13.30 6.97
N ARG A 188 9.19 13.95 5.81
CA ARG A 188 9.61 15.37 5.72
C ARG A 188 8.64 16.30 6.45
N THR A 189 7.34 16.08 6.29
CA THR A 189 6.32 16.88 6.98
C THR A 189 6.42 16.68 8.49
N LEU A 190 6.56 15.43 8.96
CA LEU A 190 6.77 15.12 10.38
C LEU A 190 8.05 15.73 10.94
N GLU A 191 9.15 15.71 10.19
CA GLU A 191 10.41 16.35 10.61
C GLU A 191 10.20 17.83 10.93
N ARG A 192 9.33 18.53 10.21
CA ARG A 192 8.98 19.93 10.47
C ARG A 192 7.97 20.07 11.61
N THR A 193 6.82 19.40 11.53
CA THR A 193 5.70 19.62 12.47
C THR A 193 6.02 19.13 13.88
N CYS A 194 6.84 18.08 13.99
CA CYS A 194 7.20 17.46 15.27
C CYS A 194 8.55 17.95 15.83
N HIS A 195 9.25 18.89 15.18
CA HIS A 195 10.58 19.34 15.65
C HIS A 195 10.52 20.00 17.03
N LEU A 196 11.10 19.36 18.04
CA LEU A 196 11.10 19.84 19.43
C LEU A 196 9.69 20.16 19.97
N ASN A 197 8.67 19.48 19.44
CA ASN A 197 7.26 19.71 19.76
C ASN A 197 6.65 18.45 20.41
N GLN A 198 6.61 18.41 21.75
CA GLN A 198 6.15 17.23 22.48
C GLN A 198 4.67 16.90 22.20
N GLU A 199 3.83 17.92 22.08
CA GLU A 199 2.39 17.74 21.85
C GLU A 199 2.11 17.04 20.52
N GLU A 200 2.74 17.50 19.44
CA GLU A 200 2.63 16.87 18.12
C GLU A 200 3.24 15.47 18.10
N GLN A 201 4.38 15.27 18.77
CA GLN A 201 5.01 13.95 18.90
C GLN A 201 4.09 12.95 19.62
N ASP A 202 3.49 13.35 20.74
CA ASP A 202 2.59 12.50 21.51
C ASP A 202 1.31 12.20 20.72
N LYS A 203 0.74 13.20 20.01
CA LYS A 203 -0.42 13.03 19.14
C LYS A 203 -0.19 11.98 18.05
N VAL A 204 0.96 12.06 17.37
CA VAL A 204 1.35 11.07 16.34
C VAL A 204 1.55 9.68 16.97
N MET A 205 2.32 9.57 18.06
CA MET A 205 2.59 8.28 18.69
C MET A 205 1.33 7.61 19.26
N ASN A 206 0.38 8.38 19.79
CA ASN A 206 -0.89 7.86 20.30
C ASN A 206 -1.83 7.39 19.18
N THR A 207 -1.61 7.84 17.94
CA THR A 207 -2.44 7.49 16.78
C THR A 207 -1.97 6.20 16.11
N LEU A 208 -0.67 5.95 16.07
CA LEU A 208 -0.05 4.79 15.43
C LEU A 208 -0.70 3.42 15.77
N PRO A 209 -1.04 3.10 17.03
CA PRO A 209 -1.67 1.82 17.37
C PRO A 209 -2.99 1.56 16.62
N LYS A 210 -3.79 2.61 16.35
CA LYS A 210 -5.04 2.48 15.58
C LYS A 210 -4.78 2.03 14.15
N MET A 211 -3.62 2.39 13.60
CA MET A 211 -3.21 2.04 12.25
C MET A 211 -2.72 0.59 12.20
N PHE A 212 -1.94 0.13 13.18
CA PHE A 212 -1.25 -1.16 13.13
C PHE A 212 -2.19 -2.35 12.94
N GLU A 213 -3.17 -2.52 13.83
CA GLU A 213 -4.12 -3.62 13.72
C GLU A 213 -4.93 -3.52 12.42
N ARG A 214 -5.39 -2.31 12.09
CA ARG A 214 -6.23 -2.09 10.90
C ARG A 214 -5.48 -2.43 9.61
N MET A 215 -4.23 -2.00 9.51
CA MET A 215 -3.37 -2.26 8.36
C MET A 215 -2.96 -3.73 8.25
N TYR A 216 -2.73 -4.40 9.38
CA TYR A 216 -2.52 -5.85 9.41
C TYR A 216 -3.71 -6.61 8.81
N TRP A 217 -4.93 -6.28 9.24
CA TRP A 217 -6.13 -6.94 8.71
C TRP A 217 -6.35 -6.63 7.23
N ILE A 218 -6.12 -5.39 6.79
CA ILE A 218 -6.19 -5.05 5.36
C ILE A 218 -5.26 -5.95 4.54
N ASN A 219 -4.03 -6.16 5.02
CA ASN A 219 -3.07 -7.03 4.32
C ASN A 219 -3.50 -8.50 4.35
N CYS A 220 -3.96 -9.03 5.49
CA CYS A 220 -4.49 -10.40 5.59
C CYS A 220 -5.71 -10.63 4.69
N MET A 221 -6.59 -9.63 4.56
CA MET A 221 -7.78 -9.74 3.72
C MET A 221 -7.44 -9.75 2.23
N GLY A 222 -6.36 -9.09 1.82
CA GLY A 222 -5.85 -9.11 0.45
C GLY A 222 -4.90 -10.28 0.13
N ASN A 223 -4.33 -10.92 1.15
CA ASN A 223 -3.34 -11.99 1.03
C ASN A 223 -3.73 -13.18 1.94
N VAL A 224 -2.75 -13.76 2.64
CA VAL A 224 -2.90 -14.81 3.64
C VAL A 224 -2.53 -14.32 5.04
N ALA A 225 -3.10 -14.93 6.08
CA ALA A 225 -2.70 -14.71 7.47
C ALA A 225 -1.59 -15.70 7.84
N LEU A 226 -0.53 -15.24 8.51
CA LEU A 226 0.57 -16.09 8.96
C LEU A 226 0.68 -16.01 10.47
N LYS A 227 0.89 -17.16 11.12
CA LYS A 227 1.04 -17.23 12.57
C LYS A 227 2.25 -16.42 13.06
N GLU A 228 3.40 -16.57 12.37
CA GLU A 228 4.63 -15.84 12.71
C GLU A 228 4.46 -14.31 12.64
N THR A 229 3.62 -13.81 11.72
CA THR A 229 3.40 -12.37 11.60
C THR A 229 2.38 -11.86 12.60
N ALA A 230 1.40 -12.68 13.00
CA ALA A 230 0.55 -12.36 14.15
C ALA A 230 1.40 -12.21 15.41
N GLU A 231 2.17 -13.26 15.76
CA GLU A 231 3.04 -13.28 16.95
C GLU A 231 4.01 -12.07 16.99
N MET A 232 4.61 -11.73 15.85
CA MET A 232 5.48 -10.54 15.71
C MET A 232 4.77 -9.24 16.09
N LEU A 233 3.50 -9.08 15.71
CA LEU A 233 2.74 -7.86 15.99
C LEU A 233 2.15 -7.86 17.40
N GLU A 234 1.77 -9.03 17.94
CA GLU A 234 1.38 -9.15 19.35
C GLU A 234 2.55 -8.75 20.26
N GLU A 235 3.76 -9.23 19.96
CA GLU A 235 4.98 -8.85 20.69
C GLU A 235 5.30 -7.36 20.55
N ALA A 236 5.25 -6.83 19.32
CA ALA A 236 5.62 -5.44 19.06
C ALA A 236 4.62 -4.42 19.62
N TYR A 237 3.31 -4.73 19.58
CA TYR A 237 2.25 -3.74 19.79
C TYR A 237 1.26 -4.11 20.90
N GLY A 238 1.33 -5.31 21.47
CA GLY A 238 0.40 -5.76 22.50
C GLY A 238 -1.06 -5.86 22.01
N ILE A 239 -1.27 -6.01 20.70
CA ILE A 239 -2.58 -6.25 20.11
C ILE A 239 -2.92 -7.73 20.18
N ASP A 240 -4.19 -8.09 20.32
CA ASP A 240 -4.65 -9.48 20.23
C ASP A 240 -4.80 -9.86 18.76
N LEU A 241 -4.02 -10.82 18.29
CA LEU A 241 -4.07 -11.43 16.97
C LEU A 241 -4.10 -12.96 17.08
N SER A 242 -4.73 -13.46 18.14
CA SER A 242 -4.90 -14.88 18.41
C SER A 242 -5.53 -15.65 17.25
N GLU A 243 -5.33 -16.97 17.25
CA GLU A 243 -5.97 -17.88 16.28
C GLU A 243 -7.50 -17.77 16.31
N GLU A 244 -8.08 -17.61 17.50
CA GLU A 244 -9.52 -17.45 17.70
C GLU A 244 -10.04 -16.20 16.98
N LYS A 245 -9.31 -15.08 17.08
CA LYS A 245 -9.65 -13.83 16.39
C LYS A 245 -9.51 -13.95 14.86
N HIS A 246 -8.50 -14.68 14.40
CA HIS A 246 -8.31 -15.00 12.99
C HIS A 246 -9.46 -15.85 12.42
N ILE A 247 -9.85 -16.91 13.13
CA ILE A 247 -11.00 -17.76 12.77
C ILE A 247 -12.29 -16.91 12.74
N ALA A 248 -12.52 -16.08 13.75
CA ALA A 248 -13.70 -15.21 13.83
C ALA A 248 -13.79 -14.19 12.67
N LYS A 249 -12.65 -13.79 12.11
CA LYS A 249 -12.58 -12.92 10.91
C LYS A 249 -12.57 -13.68 9.58
N GLY A 250 -12.69 -15.01 9.60
CA GLY A 250 -12.67 -15.84 8.39
C GLY A 250 -11.30 -15.91 7.71
N LYS A 251 -10.22 -15.68 8.47
CA LYS A 251 -8.84 -15.71 7.98
C LYS A 251 -7.98 -16.60 8.88
N PRO A 252 -8.19 -17.93 8.88
CA PRO A 252 -7.34 -18.84 9.63
C PRO A 252 -5.88 -18.74 9.17
N PHE A 253 -4.95 -19.15 10.03
CA PHE A 253 -3.54 -19.14 9.68
C PHE A 253 -3.26 -20.07 8.51
N HIS A 254 -2.56 -19.52 7.53
CA HIS A 254 -2.16 -20.19 6.31
C HIS A 254 -0.93 -21.06 6.55
N THR A 255 -0.94 -22.24 5.94
CA THR A 255 0.21 -23.15 5.94
C THR A 255 0.83 -23.12 4.55
N MET A 256 2.12 -22.80 4.48
CA MET A 256 2.83 -22.75 3.21
C MET A 256 2.89 -24.14 2.54
N PRO A 257 2.65 -24.23 1.23
CA PRO A 257 2.88 -25.45 0.46
C PRO A 257 4.35 -25.90 0.54
N ALA A 258 4.59 -27.22 0.54
CA ALA A 258 5.94 -27.77 0.61
C ALA A 258 6.79 -27.44 -0.64
N ASP A 259 6.13 -27.18 -1.77
CA ASP A 259 6.70 -26.83 -3.07
C ASP A 259 6.56 -25.32 -3.39
N ALA A 260 6.39 -24.49 -2.35
CA ALA A 260 6.29 -23.05 -2.49
C ALA A 260 7.45 -22.49 -3.34
N LYS A 261 7.08 -21.76 -4.38
CA LYS A 261 7.98 -21.16 -5.37
C LYS A 261 7.37 -19.84 -5.84
N ASP A 262 8.18 -18.96 -6.41
CA ASP A 262 7.68 -17.71 -6.97
C ASP A 262 6.55 -17.97 -7.97
N TRP A 263 5.50 -17.15 -7.90
CA TRP A 263 4.30 -17.29 -8.71
C TRP A 263 4.65 -17.07 -10.18
N ASP A 264 4.38 -18.09 -10.99
CA ASP A 264 4.65 -18.08 -12.43
C ASP A 264 3.31 -18.24 -13.18
N PRO A 265 2.56 -17.14 -13.38
CA PRO A 265 1.27 -17.21 -14.05
C PRO A 265 1.43 -17.53 -15.53
N MET A 266 0.51 -18.35 -16.05
CA MET A 266 0.32 -18.46 -17.49
C MET A 266 -0.52 -17.29 -17.99
N ALA A 267 0.12 -16.16 -18.31
CA ALA A 267 -0.55 -15.00 -18.88
C ALA A 267 -1.31 -15.37 -20.17
N ARG A 268 -2.51 -14.82 -20.33
CA ARG A 268 -3.36 -15.08 -21.51
C ARG A 268 -3.04 -14.13 -22.68
N GLY A 269 -2.47 -12.96 -22.39
CA GLY A 269 -2.01 -11.99 -23.37
C GLY A 269 -0.65 -12.33 -23.97
N LYS A 270 -0.26 -11.58 -24.99
CA LYS A 270 1.07 -11.65 -25.60
C LYS A 270 1.60 -10.24 -25.78
N PHE A 271 2.88 -10.06 -25.48
CA PHE A 271 3.61 -8.86 -25.83
C PHE A 271 4.62 -9.17 -26.91
N ASP A 272 4.80 -8.22 -27.83
CA ASP A 272 5.79 -8.31 -28.89
C ASP A 272 7.22 -8.16 -28.31
N ASP A 273 7.38 -7.42 -27.22
CA ASP A 273 8.64 -7.26 -26.47
C ASP A 273 8.40 -7.26 -24.96
N THR A 274 8.71 -8.38 -24.29
CA THR A 274 8.60 -8.52 -22.84
C THR A 274 9.62 -7.67 -22.07
N GLU A 275 10.62 -7.10 -22.75
CA GLU A 275 11.60 -6.20 -22.15
C GLU A 275 11.23 -4.72 -22.28
N SER A 276 10.22 -4.37 -23.08
CA SER A 276 9.83 -2.97 -23.32
C SER A 276 9.41 -2.25 -22.04
N ASN A 277 9.92 -1.02 -21.86
CA ASN A 277 9.50 -0.12 -20.80
C ASN A 277 8.15 0.54 -21.10
N GLU A 278 7.69 0.57 -22.36
CA GLU A 278 6.39 1.16 -22.72
C GLU A 278 5.22 0.42 -22.04
N LEU A 279 5.43 -0.83 -21.65
CA LEU A 279 4.45 -1.64 -20.93
C LEU A 279 4.50 -1.44 -19.41
N VAL A 280 5.65 -0.99 -18.91
CA VAL A 280 5.92 -0.80 -17.48
C VAL A 280 5.72 0.67 -17.08
N ASP A 281 6.06 1.64 -17.92
CA ASP A 281 5.84 3.07 -17.69
C ASP A 281 5.80 3.75 -19.08
N ASN A 282 4.63 3.78 -19.70
CA ASN A 282 4.39 4.44 -21.01
C ASN A 282 4.61 5.96 -21.00
N PHE A 283 4.95 6.51 -19.83
CA PHE A 283 5.22 7.92 -19.59
C PHE A 283 6.71 8.16 -19.28
N SER A 284 7.58 7.18 -19.56
CA SER A 284 9.04 7.25 -19.37
C SER A 284 9.83 7.61 -20.64
N GLY A 285 9.13 8.07 -21.69
CA GLY A 285 9.73 8.57 -22.94
C GLY A 285 10.56 9.84 -22.80
#